data_AF-A0A974HIF3-F1
#
_entry.id   AF-A0A974HIF3-F1
#
_cell.length_a   1.000
_cell.length_b   1.000
_cell.length_c   1.000
_cell.angle_alpha   90.00
_cell.angle_beta   90.00
_cell.angle_gamma   90.00
#
_symmetry.space_group_name_H-M   'P 1'
#
loop_
_entity.id
_entity.type
_entity.pdbx_description
1 polymer ?
#
loop_
_entity_poly.entity_id
_entity_poly.type
_entity_poly.pdbx_seq_one_letter_code
_entity_poly.pdbx_strand_id
1 'polypeptide(L)'
;LNALMRRVKFRTTSGDEINFENNGDQPARYDILKYYLFRLANLKRIKVGSFDASKSDGNQFFFNNSASLWGPYFSEFVYSNCSEPCIPGYRKAKIEGKPSCCYTCAQCADGEMSNIT
;
A
#
# COMPACT_ATOMS: atom_id res chain seq x y z
N LEU A 1 10.33 31.71 -23.92
CA LEU A 1 9.70 31.26 -22.65
C LEU A 1 9.50 29.74 -22.61
N ASN A 2 8.77 29.13 -23.56
CA ASN A 2 8.45 27.69 -23.57
C ASN A 2 9.66 26.73 -23.56
N ALA A 3 10.81 27.14 -24.09
CA ALA A 3 12.03 26.32 -24.08
C ALA A 3 12.72 26.23 -22.72
N LEU A 4 12.56 27.25 -21.85
CA LEU A 4 13.21 27.32 -20.54
C LEU A 4 12.45 26.51 -19.48
N MET A 5 11.12 26.41 -19.59
CA MET A 5 10.26 25.70 -18.65
C MET A 5 10.43 24.17 -18.66
N ARG A 6 11.07 23.61 -19.69
CA ARG A 6 11.25 22.16 -19.86
C ARG A 6 12.34 21.54 -18.96
N ARG A 7 13.18 22.38 -18.33
CA ARG A 7 14.31 21.94 -17.49
C ARG A 7 14.54 22.90 -16.32
N VAL A 8 13.46 23.27 -15.63
CA VAL A 8 13.56 24.12 -14.43
C VAL A 8 13.65 23.22 -13.22
N LYS A 9 14.71 23.47 -12.43
CA LYS A 9 14.87 22.94 -11.10
C LYS A 9 14.82 24.11 -10.12
N PHE A 10 13.85 24.11 -9.22
CA PHE A 10 13.72 25.16 -8.22
C PHE A 10 13.20 24.61 -6.91
N ARG A 11 13.40 25.38 -5.84
CA ARG A 11 12.95 25.04 -4.50
C ARG A 11 11.78 25.94 -4.12
N THR A 12 10.68 25.35 -3.64
CA THR A 12 9.55 26.11 -3.11
C THR A 12 9.92 26.76 -1.78
N THR A 13 9.10 27.71 -1.33
CA THR A 13 9.22 28.32 0.00
C THR A 13 9.02 27.31 1.13
N SER A 14 8.30 26.21 0.88
CA SER A 14 8.18 25.05 1.80
C SER A 14 9.42 24.16 1.82
N GLY A 15 10.40 24.40 0.94
CA GLY A 15 11.65 23.65 0.86
C GLY A 15 11.60 22.45 -0.10
N ASP A 16 10.50 22.25 -0.82
CA ASP A 16 10.32 21.15 -1.76
C ASP A 16 11.07 21.44 -3.06
N GLU A 17 11.81 20.44 -3.56
CA GLU A 17 12.49 20.52 -4.84
C GLU A 17 11.54 20.09 -5.95
N ILE A 18 11.27 21.01 -6.89
CA ILE A 18 10.45 20.78 -8.08
C ILE A 18 11.39 20.70 -9.27
N ASN A 19 11.25 19.62 -10.03
CA ASN A 19 11.96 19.39 -11.28
C ASN A 19 10.95 18.92 -12.33
N PHE A 20 11.04 19.47 -13.54
CA PHE A 20 10.24 19.04 -14.68
C PHE A 20 11.10 18.16 -15.60
N GLU A 21 10.64 16.95 -15.88
CA GLU A 21 11.35 16.04 -16.79
C GLU A 21 11.11 16.42 -18.26
N ASN A 22 11.69 15.66 -19.20
CA ASN A 22 11.76 16.01 -20.62
C ASN A 22 10.40 16.32 -21.30
N ASN A 23 9.27 15.92 -20.70
CA ASN A 23 7.92 16.19 -21.19
C ASN A 23 7.19 17.35 -20.48
N GLY A 24 7.84 18.03 -19.52
CA GLY A 24 7.24 19.12 -18.75
C GLY A 24 6.38 18.67 -17.57
N ASP A 25 6.28 17.37 -17.32
CA ASP A 25 5.56 16.82 -16.17
C ASP A 25 6.47 16.77 -14.94
N GLN A 26 5.92 17.16 -13.79
CA GLN A 26 6.57 16.99 -12.50
C GLN A 26 6.33 15.55 -11.99
N PRO A 27 7.31 14.91 -11.33
CA PRO A 27 7.08 13.65 -10.64
C PRO A 27 5.91 13.74 -9.66
N ALA A 28 4.97 12.79 -9.75
CA ALA A 28 3.76 12.78 -8.95
C ALA A 28 4.08 12.61 -7.46
N ARG A 29 3.52 13.49 -6.62
CA ARG A 29 3.62 13.44 -5.16
C ARG A 29 2.24 13.53 -4.54
N TYR A 30 1.92 12.60 -3.64
CA TYR A 30 0.61 12.51 -3.00
C TYR A 30 0.73 12.34 -1.49
N ASP A 31 -0.23 12.92 -0.77
CA ASP A 31 -0.44 12.64 0.64
C ASP A 31 -1.51 11.56 0.80
N ILE A 32 -1.24 10.58 1.67
CA ILE A 32 -2.18 9.53 2.01
C ILE A 32 -2.91 9.97 3.27
N LEU A 33 -4.23 10.07 3.20
CA LEU A 33 -5.05 10.64 4.25
C LEU A 33 -6.01 9.59 4.81
N LYS A 34 -6.08 9.48 6.15
CA LYS A 34 -7.13 8.71 6.83
C LYS A 34 -8.24 9.65 7.29
N TYR A 35 -9.47 9.21 7.07
CA TYR A 35 -10.68 9.88 7.51
C TYR A 35 -11.27 9.15 8.72
N TYR A 36 -11.54 9.89 9.79
CA TYR A 36 -12.23 9.41 10.98
C TYR A 36 -13.61 10.06 11.04
N LEU A 37 -14.66 9.25 11.07
CA LEU A 37 -15.98 9.71 11.44
C LEU A 37 -16.17 9.49 12.94
N PHE A 38 -16.37 10.58 13.68
CA PHE A 38 -16.81 10.51 15.07
C PHE A 38 -18.34 10.41 15.13
N ARG A 39 -18.87 9.88 16.25
CA ARG A 39 -20.32 9.61 16.44
C ARG A 39 -21.26 10.82 16.23
N LEU A 40 -20.72 12.04 16.14
CA LEU A 40 -21.44 13.30 15.93
C LEU A 40 -21.26 13.88 14.52
N ALA A 41 -20.96 13.04 13.51
CA ALA A 41 -20.71 13.45 12.11
C ALA A 41 -19.50 14.40 11.91
N ASN A 42 -18.65 14.56 12.93
CA ASN A 42 -17.39 15.28 12.80
C ASN A 42 -16.38 14.42 12.04
N LEU A 43 -16.02 14.86 10.84
CA LEU A 43 -15.02 14.24 9.99
C LEU A 43 -13.64 14.84 10.29
N LYS A 44 -12.73 14.02 10.83
CA LYS A 44 -11.33 14.40 11.02
C LYS A 44 -10.48 13.72 9.96
N ARG A 45 -9.62 14.51 9.31
CA ARG A 45 -8.65 14.03 8.32
C ARG A 45 -7.25 14.16 8.88
N ILE A 46 -6.47 13.08 8.87
CA ILE A 46 -5.06 13.10 9.25
C ILE A 46 -4.21 12.52 8.13
N LYS A 47 -3.00 13.05 7.95
CA LYS A 47 -2.00 12.47 7.05
C LYS A 47 -1.38 11.24 7.71
N VAL A 48 -1.38 10.13 6.99
CA VAL A 48 -0.89 8.83 7.44
C VAL A 48 0.27 8.30 6.60
N GLY A 49 0.54 8.93 5.47
CA GLY A 49 1.62 8.55 4.59
C GLY A 49 1.79 9.52 3.43
N SER A 50 2.67 9.16 2.52
CA SER A 50 2.93 9.90 1.29
C SER A 50 3.45 8.97 0.20
N PHE A 51 3.22 9.34 -1.05
CA PHE A 51 3.80 8.72 -2.23
C PHE A 51 4.61 9.76 -2.99
N ASP A 52 5.81 9.41 -3.43
CA ASP A 52 6.70 10.26 -4.21
C ASP A 52 7.33 9.46 -5.37
N ALA A 53 6.81 9.69 -6.58
CA ALA A 53 7.25 9.02 -7.80
C ALA A 53 8.69 9.35 -8.19
N SER A 54 9.29 10.42 -7.65
CA SER A 54 10.68 10.79 -7.94
C SER A 54 11.71 9.90 -7.24
N LYS A 55 11.29 9.05 -6.30
CA LYS A 55 12.16 8.12 -5.58
C LYS A 55 12.33 6.80 -6.34
N SER A 56 13.39 6.07 -6.02
CA SER A 56 13.62 4.74 -6.57
C SER A 56 12.54 3.74 -6.16
N ASP A 57 12.37 2.70 -6.97
CA ASP A 57 11.42 1.61 -6.73
C ASP A 57 11.59 1.05 -5.31
N GLY A 58 10.46 0.86 -4.63
CA GLY A 58 10.42 0.44 -3.23
C GLY A 58 10.52 1.56 -2.19
N ASN A 59 11.04 2.73 -2.56
CA ASN A 59 11.16 3.91 -1.65
C ASN A 59 10.14 5.01 -1.93
N GLN A 60 9.30 4.84 -2.96
CA GLN A 60 8.27 5.80 -3.35
C GLN A 60 7.16 5.94 -2.31
N PHE A 61 6.86 4.87 -1.59
CA PHE A 61 5.75 4.80 -0.65
C PHE A 61 6.23 4.88 0.80
N PHE A 62 5.69 5.83 1.55
CA PHE A 62 5.83 5.90 3.00
C PHE A 62 4.47 5.82 3.65
N PHE A 63 4.33 4.96 4.65
CA PHE A 63 3.12 4.83 5.45
C PHE A 63 3.48 4.65 6.92
N ASN A 64 2.90 5.48 7.77
CA ASN A 64 3.09 5.42 9.21
C ASN A 64 2.27 4.25 9.77
N ASN A 65 2.86 3.07 9.90
CA ASN A 65 2.14 1.87 10.37
C ASN A 65 1.85 1.85 11.90
N SER A 66 1.56 2.99 12.50
CA SER A 66 1.21 3.05 13.93
C SER A 66 -0.16 2.39 14.19
N ALA A 67 -0.27 1.59 15.25
CA ALA A 67 -1.51 0.90 15.64
C ALA A 67 -2.71 1.86 15.84
N SER A 68 -2.45 3.14 16.15
CA SER A 68 -3.46 4.19 16.26
C SER A 68 -4.19 4.50 14.94
N LEU A 69 -3.65 4.04 13.80
CA LEU A 69 -4.29 4.15 12.48
C LEU A 69 -5.42 3.15 12.25
N TRP A 70 -5.60 2.13 13.08
CA TRP A 70 -6.71 1.17 12.91
C TRP A 70 -7.84 1.41 13.91
N GLY A 71 -7.54 2.07 15.04
CA GLY A 71 -8.53 2.51 16.01
C GLY A 71 -9.54 3.55 15.46
N PRO A 72 -10.69 3.75 16.14
CA PRO A 72 -11.12 3.08 17.38
C PRO A 72 -11.84 1.74 17.16
N TYR A 73 -12.14 1.38 15.92
CA TYR A 73 -12.99 0.22 15.59
C TYR A 73 -12.20 -1.08 15.40
N PHE A 74 -10.94 -0.98 14.98
CA PHE A 74 -10.06 -2.13 14.79
C PHE A 74 -8.80 -1.95 15.66
N SER A 75 -8.42 -2.99 16.39
CA SER A 75 -7.19 -2.98 17.21
C SER A 75 -5.93 -3.20 16.35
N GLU A 76 -6.09 -3.86 15.21
CA GLU A 76 -5.01 -4.29 14.33
C GLU A 76 -5.43 -4.20 12.85
N PHE A 77 -4.47 -4.45 11.95
CA PHE A 77 -4.71 -4.56 10.51
C PHE A 77 -5.74 -5.66 10.21
N VAL A 78 -6.68 -5.39 9.31
CA VAL A 78 -7.68 -6.38 8.89
C VAL A 78 -7.09 -7.22 7.76
N TYR A 79 -7.05 -8.54 7.95
CA TYR A 79 -6.69 -9.46 6.87
C TYR A 79 -7.76 -9.43 5.78
N SER A 80 -7.37 -9.04 4.57
CA SER A 80 -8.24 -9.01 3.38
C SER A 80 -7.83 -10.09 2.38
N ASN A 81 -7.62 -11.31 2.89
CA ASN A 81 -7.23 -12.45 2.07
C ASN A 81 -8.47 -13.27 1.67
N CYS A 82 -8.45 -13.85 0.48
CA CYS A 82 -9.54 -14.73 0.02
C CYS A 82 -9.59 -16.05 0.78
N SER A 83 -8.41 -16.56 1.17
CA SER A 83 -8.23 -17.81 1.89
C SER A 83 -7.25 -17.61 3.02
N GLU A 84 -7.47 -18.29 4.14
CA GLU A 84 -6.50 -18.33 5.23
C GLU A 84 -5.22 -19.07 4.79
N PRO A 85 -4.04 -18.73 5.35
CA PRO A 85 -2.82 -19.49 5.13
C PRO A 85 -2.99 -20.97 5.53
N CYS A 86 -2.40 -21.89 4.78
CA CYS A 86 -2.53 -23.31 5.10
C CYS A 86 -1.53 -23.67 6.19
N ILE A 87 -1.98 -24.35 7.24
CA ILE A 87 -1.08 -24.81 8.30
C ILE A 87 -0.13 -25.92 7.79
N PRO A 88 1.00 -26.18 8.49
CA PRO A 88 1.89 -27.27 8.14
C PRO A 88 1.15 -28.62 8.05
N GLY A 89 1.55 -29.45 7.07
CA GLY A 89 0.85 -30.68 6.71
C GLY A 89 -0.29 -30.52 5.69
N TYR A 90 -0.62 -29.28 5.32
CA TYR A 90 -1.58 -28.98 4.26
C TYR A 90 -0.91 -28.19 3.12
N ARG A 91 -1.37 -28.45 1.89
CA ARG A 91 -0.98 -27.75 0.67
C ARG A 91 -2.13 -26.94 0.10
N LYS A 92 -1.80 -25.86 -0.61
CA LYS A 92 -2.77 -25.04 -1.34
C LYS A 92 -3.32 -25.84 -2.52
N ALA A 93 -4.63 -25.96 -2.61
CA ALA A 93 -5.34 -26.59 -3.72
C ALA A 93 -6.18 -25.54 -4.45
N LYS A 94 -6.04 -25.49 -5.78
CA LYS A 94 -6.76 -24.57 -6.65
C LYS A 94 -8.26 -24.86 -6.61
N ILE A 95 -9.06 -23.80 -6.53
CA ILE A 95 -10.51 -23.89 -6.71
C ILE A 95 -10.81 -23.52 -8.16
N GLU A 96 -11.42 -24.44 -8.91
CA GLU A 96 -11.80 -24.17 -10.31
C GLU A 96 -12.76 -22.97 -10.40
N GLY A 97 -12.53 -22.11 -11.40
CA GLY A 97 -13.31 -20.88 -11.58
C GLY A 97 -13.01 -19.74 -10.61
N LYS A 98 -12.12 -19.90 -9.62
CA LYS A 98 -11.70 -18.83 -8.70
C LYS A 98 -10.34 -18.21 -9.10
N PRO A 99 -10.05 -16.96 -8.68
CA PRO A 99 -8.75 -16.33 -8.83
C PRO A 99 -7.62 -17.10 -8.13
N SER A 100 -6.38 -16.90 -8.55
CA SER A 100 -5.19 -17.61 -8.02
C SER A 100 -4.94 -17.39 -6.52
N CYS A 101 -5.37 -16.27 -5.95
CA CYS A 101 -5.26 -15.98 -4.52
C CYS A 101 -6.27 -16.75 -3.66
N CYS A 102 -7.26 -17.40 -4.27
CA CYS A 102 -8.29 -18.18 -3.60
C CYS A 102 -7.99 -19.67 -3.75
N TYR A 103 -7.77 -20.34 -2.62
CA TYR A 103 -7.43 -21.75 -2.55
C TYR A 103 -8.11 -22.42 -1.35
N THR A 104 -8.16 -23.75 -1.36
CA THR A 104 -8.47 -24.55 -0.18
C THR A 104 -7.21 -25.25 0.34
N CYS A 105 -7.20 -25.64 1.59
CA CYS A 105 -6.09 -26.38 2.18
C CYS A 105 -6.41 -27.87 2.14
N ALA A 106 -5.68 -28.62 1.32
CA ALA A 106 -5.79 -30.08 1.21
C ALA A 106 -4.63 -30.74 1.96
N GLN A 107 -4.87 -31.86 2.62
CA GLN A 107 -3.82 -32.59 3.30
C GLN A 107 -2.75 -33.06 2.30
N CYS A 108 -1.48 -33.03 2.71
CA CYS A 108 -0.40 -33.62 1.92
C CYS A 108 -0.65 -35.11 1.67
N ALA A 109 -0.22 -35.60 0.51
CA ALA A 109 -0.25 -37.03 0.25
C ALA A 109 0.76 -37.76 1.15
N ASP A 110 0.57 -39.07 1.34
CA ASP A 110 1.51 -39.87 2.12
C ASP A 110 2.93 -39.77 1.53
N GLY A 111 3.89 -39.41 2.38
CA GLY A 111 5.29 -39.17 1.99
C GLY A 111 5.59 -37.75 1.51
N GLU A 112 4.59 -36.87 1.41
CA GLU A 112 4.78 -35.45 1.14
C GLU A 112 4.69 -34.61 2.43
N MET A 113 5.38 -33.47 2.46
CA MET A 113 5.42 -32.59 3.63
C MET A 113 5.31 -31.13 3.21
N SER A 114 4.50 -30.37 3.95
CA SER A 114 4.40 -28.92 3.87
C SER A 114 4.84 -28.33 5.21
N ASN A 115 6.03 -27.74 5.24
CA ASN A 115 6.68 -27.24 6.47
C ASN A 115 6.52 -25.73 6.69
N ILE A 116 5.87 -25.03 5.78
CA ILE A 116 5.70 -23.58 5.81
C ILE A 116 4.23 -23.23 5.52
N THR A 117 3.76 -22.14 6.13
CA THR A 117 2.41 -21.58 5.99
C THR A 117 2.21 -20.76 4.72
#